data_AF-D3EQ74-F1
#
_entry.id   AF-D3EQ74-F1
#
_cell.length_a   1.000
_cell.length_b   1.000
_cell.length_c   1.000
_cell.angle_alpha   90.00
_cell.angle_beta   90.00
_cell.angle_gamma   90.00
#
_symmetry.space_group_name_H-M   'P 1'
#
loop_
_entity.id
_entity.type
_entity.pdbx_description
1 polymer ?
#
loop_
_entity_poly.entity_id
_entity_poly.type
_entity_poly.pdbx_seq_one_letter_code
_entity_poly.pdbx_strand_id
1 'polypeptide(L)'
;MDKDKYISKLSKAEQLEIEQKKNVILLVENLMEREEITIKMIIDCLYDSGSENFVDKKFQLRSVNKTLKIIARLSKPSFRRIAFYWGKKIAPELITDWLLQKIRF
;
A
#
# COMPACT_ATOMS: atom_id res chain seq x y z
N MET A 1 20.92 21.79 -2.73
CA MET A 1 20.20 22.58 -3.75
C MET A 1 18.78 22.76 -3.24
N ASP A 2 18.36 24.00 -3.01
CA ASP A 2 17.07 24.32 -2.41
C ASP A 2 15.92 23.92 -3.35
N LYS A 3 15.04 23.00 -2.92
CA LYS A 3 13.95 22.44 -3.73
C LYS A 3 12.99 23.54 -4.20
N ASP A 4 12.81 24.58 -3.39
CA ASP A 4 11.88 25.67 -3.67
C ASP A 4 12.43 26.59 -4.78
N LYS A 5 13.75 26.76 -4.83
CA LYS A 5 14.46 27.47 -5.90
C LYS A 5 14.44 26.72 -7.24
N TYR A 6 14.26 25.39 -7.22
CA TYR A 6 14.12 24.58 -8.43
C TYR A 6 12.69 24.62 -8.97
N ILE A 7 11.68 24.45 -8.09
CA ILE A 7 10.27 24.47 -8.48
C ILE A 7 9.88 25.81 -9.12
N SER A 8 10.39 26.93 -8.60
CA SER A 8 10.16 28.27 -9.16
C SER A 8 10.72 28.48 -10.59
N LYS A 9 11.60 27.60 -11.07
CA LYS A 9 12.14 27.62 -12.45
C LYS A 9 11.37 26.72 -13.43
N LEU A 10 10.43 25.92 -12.95
CA LEU A 10 9.61 25.04 -13.78
C LEU A 10 8.51 25.83 -14.52
N SER A 11 7.99 25.24 -15.59
CA SER A 11 6.78 25.74 -16.24
C SER A 11 5.58 25.69 -15.29
N LYS A 12 4.55 26.51 -15.54
CA LYS A 12 3.32 26.51 -14.73
C LYS A 12 2.63 25.13 -14.70
N ALA A 13 2.71 24.38 -15.80
CA ALA A 13 2.14 23.04 -15.89
C ALA A 13 2.87 22.06 -14.97
N GLU A 14 4.21 22.07 -14.96
CA GLU A 14 5.02 21.23 -14.08
C GLU A 14 4.83 21.58 -12.59
N GLN A 15 4.71 22.86 -12.27
CA GLN A 15 4.40 23.31 -10.91
C GLN A 15 3.03 22.77 -10.45
N LEU A 16 2.02 22.89 -11.31
CA LEU A 16 0.68 22.37 -11.05
C LEU A 16 0.69 20.85 -10.85
N GLU A 17 1.42 20.09 -11.69
CA GLU A 17 1.54 18.64 -11.53
C GLU A 17 2.17 18.25 -10.17
N ILE A 18 3.22 18.95 -9.75
CA ILE A 18 3.88 18.70 -8.46
C ILE A 18 2.92 19.00 -7.30
N GLU A 19 2.18 20.10 -7.38
CA GLU A 19 1.19 20.48 -6.37
C GLU A 19 0.05 19.46 -6.28
N GLN A 20 -0.51 19.04 -7.42
CA GLN A 20 -1.56 18.03 -7.44
C GLN A 20 -1.06 16.68 -6.92
N LYS A 21 0.16 16.27 -7.26
CA LYS A 21 0.78 15.06 -6.69
C LYS A 21 0.83 15.14 -5.15
N LYS A 22 1.30 16.26 -4.59
CA LYS A 22 1.35 16.44 -3.13
C LYS A 22 -0.05 16.40 -2.50
N ASN A 23 -1.03 17.04 -3.13
CA ASN A 23 -2.40 17.05 -2.64
C ASN A 23 -3.00 15.63 -2.60
N VAL A 24 -2.80 14.83 -3.66
CA VAL A 24 -3.30 13.45 -3.69
C VAL A 24 -2.63 12.58 -2.62
N ILE A 25 -1.30 12.69 -2.44
CA ILE A 25 -0.60 11.98 -1.36
C ILE A 25 -1.21 12.30 0.00
N LEU A 26 -1.39 13.59 0.30
CA LEU A 26 -1.96 14.04 1.57
C LEU A 26 -3.40 13.54 1.78
N LEU A 27 -4.22 13.50 0.71
CA LEU A 27 -5.57 12.97 0.77
C LEU A 27 -5.59 11.45 1.04
N VAL A 28 -4.70 10.69 0.39
CA VAL A 28 -4.58 9.24 0.60
C VAL A 28 -4.05 8.93 2.01
N GLU A 29 -3.05 9.67 2.49
CA GLU A 29 -2.56 9.56 3.87
C GLU A 29 -3.68 9.81 4.88
N ASN A 30 -4.44 10.89 4.71
CA ASN A 30 -5.57 11.22 5.58
C ASN A 30 -6.66 10.15 5.54
N LEU A 31 -6.94 9.57 4.37
CA LEU A 31 -7.90 8.48 4.24
C LEU A 31 -7.42 7.25 5.02
N MET A 32 -6.14 6.88 4.87
CA MET A 32 -5.58 5.72 5.58
C MET A 32 -5.51 5.92 7.10
N GLU A 33 -5.33 7.15 7.57
CA GLU A 33 -5.36 7.50 8.99
C GLU A 33 -6.78 7.37 9.57
N ARG A 34 -7.76 7.96 8.89
CA ARG A 34 -9.16 7.98 9.37
C ARG A 34 -9.82 6.61 9.28
N GLU A 35 -9.51 5.88 8.22
CA GLU A 35 -10.13 4.59 7.90
C GLU A 35 -9.25 3.40 8.32
N GLU A 36 -8.53 3.52 9.44
CA GLU A 36 -7.60 2.49 9.92
C GLU A 36 -8.24 1.08 9.96
N ILE A 37 -9.48 0.98 10.46
CA ILE A 37 -10.20 -0.29 10.57
C ILE A 37 -10.44 -0.87 9.17
N THR A 38 -10.97 -0.05 8.27
CA THR A 38 -11.25 -0.42 6.88
C THR A 38 -9.99 -0.87 6.15
N ILE A 39 -8.88 -0.13 6.29
CA ILE A 39 -7.58 -0.51 5.70
C ILE A 39 -7.08 -1.84 6.27
N LYS A 40 -7.21 -2.07 7.59
CA LYS A 40 -6.85 -3.35 8.20
C LYS A 40 -7.71 -4.51 7.70
N MET A 41 -9.00 -4.27 7.44
CA MET A 41 -9.87 -5.27 6.82
C MET A 41 -9.46 -5.59 5.38
N ILE A 42 -9.07 -4.57 4.60
CA ILE A 42 -8.49 -4.79 3.25
C ILE A 42 -7.23 -5.65 3.36
N ILE A 43 -6.31 -5.32 4.28
CA ILE A 43 -5.09 -6.11 4.55
C ILE A 43 -5.44 -7.54 4.92
N ASP A 44 -6.44 -7.76 5.76
CA ASP A 44 -6.89 -9.10 6.15
C ASP A 44 -7.39 -9.91 4.94
N CYS A 45 -8.18 -9.29 4.06
CA CYS A 45 -8.70 -9.95 2.85
C CYS A 45 -7.55 -10.35 1.90
N LEU A 46 -6.58 -9.45 1.73
CA LEU A 46 -5.37 -9.72 0.92
C LEU A 46 -4.52 -10.83 1.53
N TYR A 47 -4.37 -10.82 2.86
CA TYR A 47 -3.60 -11.84 3.56
C TYR A 47 -4.25 -13.21 3.47
N ASP A 48 -5.56 -13.32 3.68
CA ASP A 48 -6.28 -14.59 3.63
C ASP A 48 -6.20 -15.20 2.23
N SER A 49 -6.50 -14.41 1.19
CA SER A 49 -6.44 -14.86 -0.20
C SER A 49 -5.01 -15.18 -0.66
N GLY A 50 -4.02 -14.39 -0.24
CA GLY A 50 -2.62 -14.56 -0.62
C GLY A 50 -1.96 -15.76 0.08
N SER A 51 -2.16 -15.90 1.38
CA SER A 51 -1.53 -16.97 2.18
C SER A 51 -2.05 -18.36 1.81
N GLU A 52 -3.37 -18.53 1.63
CA GLU A 52 -3.95 -19.80 1.19
C GLU A 52 -3.45 -20.17 -0.21
N ASN A 53 -3.49 -19.23 -1.18
CA ASN A 53 -3.00 -19.46 -2.54
C ASN A 53 -1.50 -19.81 -2.59
N PHE A 54 -0.68 -19.13 -1.78
CA PHE A 54 0.76 -19.38 -1.73
C PHE A 54 1.06 -20.77 -1.16
N VAL A 55 0.41 -21.13 -0.05
CA VAL A 55 0.61 -22.43 0.59
C VAL A 55 0.16 -23.56 -0.33
N ASP A 56 -0.99 -23.42 -0.98
CA ASP A 56 -1.53 -24.45 -1.88
C ASP A 56 -0.68 -24.64 -3.13
N LYS A 57 -0.16 -23.56 -3.72
CA LYS A 57 0.71 -23.65 -4.90
C LYS A 57 2.09 -24.23 -4.58
N LYS A 58 2.66 -23.88 -3.42
CA LYS A 58 4.08 -24.17 -3.11
C LYS A 58 4.28 -25.45 -2.29
N PHE A 59 3.27 -25.91 -1.55
CA PHE A 59 3.40 -27.06 -0.65
C PHE A 59 2.28 -28.08 -0.89
N GLN A 60 2.61 -29.10 -1.69
CA GLN A 60 1.68 -30.16 -2.10
C GLN A 60 1.51 -31.24 -1.02
N LEU A 61 2.46 -31.39 -0.10
CA LEU A 61 2.35 -32.34 1.01
C LEU A 61 1.28 -31.90 2.01
N ARG A 62 0.26 -32.73 2.20
CA ARG A 62 -0.94 -32.40 2.99
C ARG A 62 -0.64 -32.01 4.45
N SER A 63 0.31 -32.67 5.10
CA SER A 63 0.72 -32.35 6.48
C SER A 63 1.41 -30.99 6.56
N VAL A 64 2.37 -30.73 5.67
CA VAL A 64 3.10 -29.46 5.59
C VAL A 64 2.15 -28.31 5.27
N ASN A 65 1.27 -28.51 4.28
CA ASN A 65 0.24 -27.56 3.90
C ASN A 65 -0.64 -27.17 5.10
N LYS A 66 -1.17 -28.16 5.84
CA LYS A 66 -2.02 -27.92 7.01
C LYS A 66 -1.28 -27.14 8.10
N THR A 67 -0.03 -27.50 8.39
CA THR A 67 0.80 -26.79 9.38
C THR A 67 1.05 -25.35 8.96
N LEU A 68 1.37 -25.10 7.70
CA LEU A 68 1.60 -23.75 7.19
C LEU A 68 0.33 -22.88 7.22
N LYS A 69 -0.85 -23.45 6.91
CA LYS A 69 -2.13 -22.74 7.04
C LYS A 69 -2.41 -22.33 8.49
N ILE A 70 -2.08 -23.18 9.47
CA ILE A 70 -2.20 -22.85 10.89
C ILE A 70 -1.23 -21.71 11.25
N ILE A 71 0.03 -21.80 10.83
CA ILE A 71 1.03 -20.74 11.06
C ILE A 71 0.54 -19.42 10.46
N ALA A 72 0.06 -19.43 9.22
CA ALA A 72 -0.47 -18.26 8.55
C ALA A 72 -1.62 -17.61 9.35
N ARG A 73 -2.55 -18.41 9.87
CA ARG A 73 -3.67 -17.89 10.69
C ARG A 73 -3.18 -17.28 12.01
N LEU A 74 -2.22 -17.92 12.66
CA LEU A 74 -1.65 -17.43 13.93
C LEU A 74 -0.82 -16.15 13.75
N SER A 75 -0.13 -15.99 12.62
CA SER A 75 0.65 -14.79 12.33
C SER A 75 -0.20 -13.61 11.83
N LYS A 76 -1.47 -13.82 11.48
CA LYS A 76 -2.36 -12.80 10.90
C LYS A 76 -2.46 -11.51 11.73
N PRO A 77 -2.68 -11.53 13.07
CA PRO A 77 -2.81 -10.30 13.85
C PRO A 77 -1.53 -9.44 13.83
N SER A 78 -0.37 -10.08 13.92
CA SER A 78 0.93 -9.41 13.84
C SER A 78 1.19 -8.87 12.44
N PHE A 79 0.92 -9.68 11.41
CA PHE A 79 1.02 -9.25 10.02
C PHE A 79 0.14 -8.03 9.75
N ARG A 80 -1.13 -8.04 10.18
CA ARG A 80 -2.07 -6.92 10.03
C ARG A 80 -1.49 -5.62 10.58
N ARG A 81 -0.95 -5.66 11.80
CA ARG A 81 -0.35 -4.48 12.43
C ARG A 81 0.87 -3.98 11.64
N ILE A 82 1.78 -4.89 11.29
CA ILE A 82 3.02 -4.55 10.55
C ILE A 82 2.67 -3.98 9.17
N ALA A 83 1.83 -4.67 8.41
CA ALA A 83 1.40 -4.28 7.08
C ALA A 83 0.66 -2.94 7.09
N PHE A 84 -0.11 -2.63 8.14
CA PHE A 84 -0.76 -1.33 8.27
C PHE A 84 0.24 -0.20 8.45
N TYR A 85 1.16 -0.30 9.42
CA TYR A 85 2.17 0.75 9.65
C TYR A 85 3.13 0.91 8.48
N TRP A 86 3.50 -0.20 7.84
CA TRP A 86 4.33 -0.18 6.64
C TRP A 86 3.57 0.43 5.46
N GLY A 87 2.31 0.01 5.24
CA GLY A 87 1.44 0.50 4.19
C GLY A 87 1.19 1.99 4.29
N LYS A 88 0.93 2.53 5.48
CA LYS A 88 0.76 3.99 5.68
C LYS A 88 1.96 4.82 5.22
N LYS A 89 3.17 4.26 5.24
CA LYS A 89 4.38 5.00 4.83
C LYS A 89 4.65 4.97 3.33
N ILE A 90 4.11 3.98 2.61
CA ILE A 90 4.53 3.68 1.22
C ILE A 90 3.35 3.73 0.26
N ALA A 91 2.18 3.23 0.67
CA ALA A 91 1.00 3.15 -0.16
C ALA A 91 0.52 4.51 -0.69
N PRO A 92 0.57 5.64 0.06
CA PRO A 92 0.14 6.92 -0.47
C PRO A 92 0.89 7.36 -1.72
N GLU A 93 2.21 7.22 -1.73
CA GLU A 93 3.04 7.52 -2.89
C GLU A 93 2.75 6.54 -4.04
N LEU A 94 2.68 5.24 -3.76
CA LEU A 94 2.40 4.23 -4.78
C LEU A 94 1.02 4.41 -5.44
N ILE A 95 -0.01 4.68 -4.65
CA ILE A 95 -1.38 4.94 -5.13
C ILE A 95 -1.38 6.20 -5.98
N THR A 96 -0.74 7.27 -5.50
CA THR A 96 -0.68 8.53 -6.23
C THR A 96 0.06 8.37 -7.56
N ASP A 97 1.22 7.71 -7.57
CA ASP A 97 1.99 7.49 -8.78
C ASP A 97 1.25 6.60 -9.78
N TRP A 98 0.58 5.56 -9.30
CA TRP A 98 -0.27 4.72 -10.14
C TRP A 98 -1.42 5.52 -10.78
N LEU A 99 -2.09 6.39 -10.02
CA LEU A 99 -3.16 7.24 -10.53
C LEU A 99 -2.64 8.25 -11.57
N LEU A 100 -1.52 8.92 -11.28
CA LEU A 100 -0.91 9.90 -12.17
C LEU A 100 -0.43 9.27 -13.48
N GLN A 101 0.08 8.04 -13.44
CA GLN A 101 0.44 7.28 -14.65
C GLN A 101 -0.76 7.01 -15.58
N LYS A 102 -1.99 7.00 -15.07
CA LYS A 102 -3.19 6.77 -15.90
C LYS A 102 -3.72 8.00 -16.61
N ILE A 103 -3.36 9.19 -16.14
CA ILE A 103 -3.84 10.47 -16.70
C ILE A 103 -2.75 11.20 -17.50
N ARG A 104 -1.50 10.75 -17.43
CA ARG A 104 -0.44 11.21 -18.33
C ARG A 104 -0.67 10.60 -19.71
N PHE A 105 -1.08 11.45 -20.64
CA PHE A 105 -1.29 11.12 -22.06
C PHE A 105 0.03 11.18 -22.84
#